data_AF-A0AA86TH16-F1
#
_entry.id   AF-A0AA86TH16-F1
#
_cell.length_a   1.000
_cell.length_b   1.000
_cell.length_c   1.000
_cell.angle_alpha   90.00
_cell.angle_beta   90.00
_cell.angle_gamma   90.00
#
_symmetry.space_group_name_H-M   'P 1'
#
loop_
_entity.id
_entity.type
_entity.pdbx_description
1 polymer ?
#
loop_
_entity_poly.entity_id
_entity_poly.type
_entity_poly.pdbx_seq_one_letter_code
_entity_poly.pdbx_strand_id
1 'polypeptide(L)'
;MKSNLPSQEQKNISDITNQSGAPETLYNLSEYDKSMIEKYQNQIKDGKLTIYDSLDLKSLDFIRLLNLNKLVLKQCQQIIPKLESSTIKKLEVTDCKIYSVKDFQLKNLEVLDIWNNSEYLKSNTLVWEILQFQKLKKLLLYYWKYDLSSLSQMTRLTKLGLIKCNLHSTEALRPLINLEELCLNCNEEIDILTLQYLSNLTYLSSIQCNLVKQILGCSQTIVETERIIYI
;
A
#
# COMPACT_ATOMS: atom_id res chain seq x y z
N MET A 1 -2.82 25.52 -34.31
CA MET A 1 -1.99 24.30 -34.38
C MET A 1 -2.58 23.29 -33.40
N LYS A 2 -3.20 22.21 -33.91
CA LYS A 2 -3.74 21.12 -33.08
C LYS A 2 -2.59 20.15 -32.81
N SER A 3 -2.18 20.01 -31.55
CA SER A 3 -1.25 18.97 -31.12
C SER A 3 -2.02 17.68 -30.86
N ASN A 4 -1.85 16.70 -31.74
CA ASN A 4 -2.29 15.32 -31.51
C ASN A 4 -1.43 14.71 -30.39
N LEU A 5 -2.04 14.43 -29.24
CA LEU A 5 -1.51 13.45 -28.29
C LEU A 5 -1.97 12.05 -28.72
N PRO A 6 -1.14 11.00 -28.57
CA PRO A 6 -1.55 9.64 -28.89
C PRO A 6 -2.65 9.21 -27.91
N SER A 7 -3.80 8.82 -28.44
CA SER A 7 -4.84 8.11 -27.70
C SER A 7 -4.23 6.82 -27.11
N GLN A 8 -4.15 6.74 -25.78
CA GLN A 8 -3.87 5.48 -25.10
C GLN A 8 -4.93 4.46 -25.55
N GLU A 9 -4.50 3.36 -26.15
CA GLU A 9 -5.38 2.28 -26.59
C GLU A 9 -6.21 1.76 -25.42
N GLN A 10 -7.50 2.09 -25.44
CA GLN A 10 -8.50 1.51 -24.55
C GLN A 10 -8.73 0.08 -25.01
N LYS A 11 -8.24 -0.91 -24.25
CA LYS A 11 -8.61 -2.31 -24.49
C LYS A 11 -10.04 -2.53 -24.04
N ASN A 12 -10.98 -2.56 -24.98
CA ASN A 12 -12.32 -3.08 -24.72
C ASN A 12 -12.24 -4.59 -24.45
N ILE A 13 -13.26 -5.18 -23.82
CA ILE A 13 -13.43 -6.65 -23.75
C ILE A 13 -13.27 -7.28 -25.14
N SER A 14 -13.78 -6.63 -26.19
CA SER A 14 -13.58 -7.08 -27.57
C SER A 14 -12.09 -7.10 -27.97
N ASP A 15 -11.25 -6.18 -27.49
CA ASP A 15 -9.81 -6.17 -27.79
C ASP A 15 -9.03 -7.18 -26.93
N ILE A 16 -9.60 -7.57 -25.79
CA ILE A 16 -9.12 -8.67 -24.94
C ILE A 16 -9.49 -10.03 -25.55
N THR A 17 -10.66 -10.15 -26.21
CA THR A 17 -11.18 -11.40 -26.80
C THR A 17 -10.91 -11.58 -28.30
N ASN A 18 -10.67 -10.50 -29.08
CA ASN A 18 -10.47 -10.54 -30.54
C ASN A 18 -9.01 -10.69 -30.98
N GLN A 19 -8.06 -10.82 -30.04
CA GLN A 19 -6.77 -11.40 -30.40
C GLN A 19 -7.05 -12.85 -30.83
N SER A 20 -6.66 -13.25 -32.04
CA SER A 20 -6.87 -14.57 -32.65
C SER A 20 -6.14 -15.74 -31.94
N GLY A 21 -5.85 -15.55 -30.66
CA GLY A 21 -5.32 -16.48 -29.69
C GLY A 21 -5.59 -15.96 -28.27
N ALA A 22 -6.83 -15.51 -27.99
CA ALA A 22 -7.26 -15.08 -26.67
C ALA A 22 -6.77 -16.12 -25.63
N PRO A 23 -5.91 -15.74 -24.67
CA PRO A 23 -5.26 -16.72 -23.81
C PRO A 23 -6.34 -17.52 -23.07
N GLU A 24 -6.19 -18.85 -22.99
CA GLU A 24 -7.10 -19.80 -22.30
C GLU A 24 -7.64 -19.27 -20.95
N THR A 25 -6.88 -18.39 -20.31
CA THR A 25 -7.21 -17.61 -19.11
C THR A 25 -8.54 -16.83 -19.12
N LEU A 26 -9.09 -16.46 -20.28
CA LEU A 26 -10.39 -15.75 -20.37
C LEU A 26 -11.59 -16.69 -20.30
N TYR A 27 -11.45 -17.93 -20.77
CA TYR A 27 -12.52 -18.94 -20.77
C TYR A 27 -12.81 -19.50 -19.38
N ASN A 28 -11.85 -19.41 -18.46
CA ASN A 28 -11.97 -19.89 -17.07
C ASN A 28 -12.47 -18.83 -16.07
N LEU A 29 -12.89 -17.65 -16.51
CA LEU A 29 -13.47 -16.65 -15.62
C LEU A 29 -14.91 -16.99 -15.26
N SER A 30 -15.26 -16.74 -14.00
CA SER A 30 -16.66 -16.77 -13.58
C SER A 30 -17.45 -15.67 -14.30
N GLU A 31 -18.77 -15.86 -14.46
CA GLU A 31 -19.64 -14.80 -14.99
C GLU A 31 -19.59 -13.52 -14.13
N TYR A 32 -19.33 -13.66 -12.83
CA TYR A 32 -19.10 -12.53 -11.94
C TYR A 32 -17.86 -11.74 -12.34
N ASP A 33 -16.72 -12.41 -12.57
CA ASP A 33 -15.47 -11.73 -12.97
C ASP A 33 -15.63 -11.03 -14.33
N LYS A 34 -16.31 -11.66 -15.30
CA LYS A 34 -16.60 -11.03 -16.60
C LYS A 34 -17.43 -9.74 -16.42
N SER A 35 -18.48 -9.79 -15.61
CA SER A 35 -19.30 -8.62 -15.29
C SER A 35 -18.49 -7.52 -14.59
N MET A 36 -17.54 -7.88 -13.71
CA MET A 36 -16.66 -6.89 -13.07
C MET A 36 -15.69 -6.24 -14.07
N ILE A 37 -15.19 -6.98 -15.08
CA ILE A 37 -14.41 -6.38 -16.16
C ILE A 37 -15.25 -5.35 -16.91
N GLU A 38 -16.48 -5.71 -17.32
CA GLU A 38 -17.39 -4.79 -18.00
C GLU A 38 -17.62 -3.50 -17.20
N LYS A 39 -17.84 -3.65 -15.90
CA LYS A 39 -18.08 -2.55 -14.96
C LYS A 39 -16.88 -1.62 -14.80
N TYR A 40 -15.67 -2.18 -14.65
CA TYR A 40 -14.50 -1.42 -14.19
C TYR A 40 -13.50 -1.05 -15.28
N GLN A 41 -13.46 -1.74 -16.43
CA GLN A 41 -12.46 -1.49 -17.49
C GLN A 41 -12.44 -0.02 -17.95
N ASN A 42 -13.61 0.59 -18.10
CA ASN A 42 -13.75 1.97 -18.57
C ASN A 42 -13.39 3.02 -17.50
N GLN A 43 -13.18 2.59 -16.25
CA GLN A 43 -12.78 3.46 -15.14
C GLN A 43 -11.27 3.52 -14.98
N ILE A 44 -10.52 2.70 -15.72
CA ILE A 44 -9.06 2.67 -15.67
C ILE A 44 -8.52 3.93 -16.34
N LYS A 45 -7.68 4.67 -15.60
CA LYS A 45 -6.97 5.85 -16.12
C LYS A 45 -5.50 5.73 -15.76
N ASP A 46 -4.62 5.82 -16.76
CA ASP A 46 -3.15 5.71 -16.57
C ASP A 46 -2.74 4.45 -15.79
N GLY A 47 -3.40 3.32 -16.05
CA GLY A 47 -3.17 2.05 -15.35
C GLY A 47 -3.66 2.02 -13.89
N LYS A 48 -4.37 3.04 -13.43
CA LYS A 48 -4.97 3.11 -12.09
C LYS A 48 -6.44 2.74 -12.16
N LEU A 49 -6.85 1.87 -11.23
CA LEU A 49 -8.26 1.61 -10.93
C LEU A 49 -8.55 1.95 -9.47
N THR A 50 -9.72 2.55 -9.22
CA THR A 50 -10.25 2.75 -7.88
C THR A 50 -11.59 2.06 -7.78
N ILE A 51 -11.70 1.11 -6.86
CA ILE A 51 -12.92 0.36 -6.61
C ILE A 51 -13.48 0.86 -5.28
N TYR A 52 -14.68 1.44 -5.36
CA TYR A 52 -15.54 1.70 -4.21
C TYR A 52 -16.58 0.59 -4.22
N ASP A 53 -16.52 -0.34 -3.26
CA ASP A 53 -17.45 -1.46 -3.26
C ASP A 53 -18.11 -1.69 -1.91
N SER A 54 -19.19 -0.94 -1.69
CA SER A 54 -20.14 -1.19 -0.61
C SER A 54 -21.04 -2.42 -0.89
N LEU A 55 -20.92 -3.09 -2.04
CA LEU A 55 -21.84 -4.10 -2.56
C LEU A 55 -21.25 -5.52 -2.60
N ASP A 56 -20.29 -5.82 -1.71
CA ASP A 56 -19.69 -7.15 -1.54
C ASP A 56 -18.94 -7.66 -2.78
N LEU A 57 -17.65 -7.32 -2.89
CA LEU A 57 -16.72 -7.98 -3.82
C LEU A 57 -16.62 -9.48 -3.48
N LYS A 58 -17.07 -10.34 -4.39
CA LYS A 58 -17.00 -11.81 -4.24
C LYS A 58 -15.65 -12.38 -4.69
N SER A 59 -14.98 -11.67 -5.60
CA SER A 59 -13.72 -12.07 -6.24
C SER A 59 -12.96 -10.83 -6.70
N LEU A 60 -11.64 -10.93 -6.77
CA LEU A 60 -10.75 -9.99 -7.45
C LEU A 60 -9.94 -10.66 -8.57
N ASP A 61 -10.30 -11.88 -9.00
CA ASP A 61 -9.54 -12.61 -10.03
C ASP A 61 -9.51 -11.87 -11.37
N PHE A 62 -10.55 -11.08 -11.67
CA PHE A 62 -10.57 -10.22 -12.86
C PHE A 62 -9.45 -9.17 -12.91
N ILE A 63 -8.90 -8.76 -11.75
CA ILE A 63 -7.86 -7.72 -11.67
C ILE A 63 -6.61 -8.09 -12.47
N ARG A 64 -6.25 -9.39 -12.52
CA ARG A 64 -5.06 -9.87 -13.23
C ARG A 64 -5.10 -9.60 -14.74
N LEU A 65 -6.30 -9.33 -15.29
CA LEU A 65 -6.51 -9.08 -16.71
C LEU A 65 -6.56 -7.58 -17.06
N LEU A 66 -6.68 -6.70 -16.06
CA LEU A 66 -6.81 -5.25 -16.26
C LEU A 66 -5.47 -4.50 -16.38
N ASN A 67 -4.33 -5.21 -16.32
CA ASN A 67 -2.98 -4.66 -16.48
C ASN A 67 -2.73 -3.35 -15.69
N LEU A 68 -3.13 -3.36 -14.41
CA LEU A 68 -3.07 -2.17 -13.56
C LEU A 68 -1.65 -1.96 -13.02
N ASN A 69 -1.21 -0.70 -12.94
CA ASN A 69 -0.04 -0.30 -12.16
C ASN A 69 -0.41 0.03 -10.69
N LYS A 70 -1.65 0.48 -10.47
CA LYS A 70 -2.14 0.94 -9.18
C LYS A 70 -3.58 0.47 -8.99
N LEU A 71 -3.82 -0.18 -7.86
CA LEU A 71 -5.15 -0.53 -7.41
C LEU A 71 -5.46 0.21 -6.11
N VAL A 72 -6.65 0.79 -6.05
CA VAL A 72 -7.18 1.44 -4.85
C VAL A 72 -8.49 0.75 -4.49
N LEU A 73 -8.55 0.17 -3.30
CA LEU A 73 -9.73 -0.49 -2.76
C LEU A 73 -10.25 0.36 -1.60
N LYS A 74 -11.53 0.74 -1.66
CA LYS A 74 -12.16 1.60 -0.65
C LYS A 74 -13.49 1.02 -0.18
N GLN A 75 -13.68 1.01 1.13
CA GLN A 75 -14.95 0.69 1.79
C GLN A 75 -15.49 -0.70 1.46
N CYS A 76 -14.60 -1.66 1.20
CA CYS A 76 -14.95 -3.03 0.87
C CYS A 76 -15.55 -3.74 2.08
N GLN A 77 -16.81 -4.13 2.01
CA GLN A 77 -17.51 -4.71 3.16
C GLN A 77 -17.21 -6.20 3.38
N GLN A 78 -16.61 -6.87 2.38
CA GLN A 78 -16.22 -8.26 2.44
C GLN A 78 -14.72 -8.45 2.56
N ILE A 79 -14.39 -9.60 3.14
CA ILE A 79 -13.07 -10.20 3.12
C ILE A 79 -12.61 -10.27 1.67
N ILE A 80 -11.44 -9.70 1.37
CA ILE A 80 -10.77 -9.90 0.08
C ILE A 80 -9.90 -11.16 0.24
N PRO A 81 -10.34 -12.33 -0.26
CA PRO A 81 -9.66 -13.59 0.07
C PRO A 81 -8.36 -13.76 -0.73
N LYS A 82 -8.26 -13.13 -1.90
CA LYS A 82 -7.17 -13.36 -2.85
C LYS A 82 -7.03 -12.18 -3.80
N LEU A 83 -5.80 -11.84 -4.15
CA LEU A 83 -5.50 -10.82 -5.15
C LEU A 83 -4.22 -11.20 -5.89
N GLU A 84 -4.32 -11.44 -7.20
CA GLU A 84 -3.17 -11.78 -8.04
C GLU A 84 -2.93 -10.71 -9.09
N SER A 85 -1.68 -10.25 -9.20
CA SER A 85 -1.27 -9.38 -10.30
C SER A 85 0.24 -9.41 -10.49
N SER A 86 0.65 -9.47 -11.76
CA SER A 86 2.05 -9.30 -12.16
C SER A 86 2.43 -7.84 -12.44
N THR A 87 1.47 -6.91 -12.45
CA THR A 87 1.71 -5.53 -12.93
C THR A 87 1.52 -4.47 -11.85
N ILE A 88 0.72 -4.77 -10.81
CA ILE A 88 0.46 -3.84 -9.72
C ILE A 88 1.76 -3.55 -8.95
N LYS A 89 2.08 -2.26 -8.88
CA LYS A 89 3.20 -1.70 -8.10
C LYS A 89 2.72 -0.95 -6.86
N LYS A 90 1.49 -0.43 -6.88
CA LYS A 90 0.90 0.30 -5.75
C LYS A 90 -0.47 -0.27 -5.39
N LEU A 91 -0.63 -0.65 -4.13
CA LEU A 91 -1.90 -1.05 -3.56
C LEU A 91 -2.26 -0.07 -2.43
N GLU A 92 -3.41 0.58 -2.55
CA GLU A 92 -4.03 1.38 -1.49
C GLU A 92 -5.29 0.66 -1.04
N VAL A 93 -5.43 0.45 0.26
CA VAL A 93 -6.58 -0.22 0.86
C VAL A 93 -7.10 0.66 1.99
N THR A 94 -8.33 1.10 1.89
CA THR A 94 -8.99 1.93 2.91
C THR A 94 -10.32 1.29 3.28
N ASP A 95 -10.56 1.06 4.57
CA ASP A 95 -11.86 0.56 5.07
C ASP A 95 -12.33 -0.76 4.39
N CYS A 96 -11.43 -1.71 4.09
CA CYS A 96 -11.78 -2.92 3.32
C CYS A 96 -11.74 -4.23 4.12
N LYS A 97 -11.80 -4.16 5.46
CA LYS A 97 -11.80 -5.31 6.37
C LYS A 97 -10.70 -6.35 6.11
N ILE A 98 -9.53 -5.91 5.63
CA ILE A 98 -8.42 -6.83 5.36
C ILE A 98 -7.79 -7.28 6.67
N TYR A 99 -7.93 -8.57 6.98
CA TYR A 99 -7.26 -9.20 8.13
C TYR A 99 -6.03 -10.02 7.75
N SER A 100 -5.84 -10.31 6.47
CA SER A 100 -4.71 -11.07 5.94
C SER A 100 -4.41 -10.67 4.50
N VAL A 101 -3.14 -10.64 4.14
CA VAL A 101 -2.63 -10.49 2.77
C VAL A 101 -1.82 -11.71 2.32
N LYS A 102 -1.83 -12.82 3.07
CA LYS A 102 -1.06 -14.04 2.73
C LYS A 102 -1.34 -14.57 1.32
N ASP A 103 -2.56 -14.34 0.83
CA ASP A 103 -3.05 -14.81 -0.47
C ASP A 103 -2.93 -13.72 -1.56
N PHE A 104 -2.20 -12.62 -1.28
CA PHE A 104 -1.96 -11.55 -2.24
C PHE A 104 -0.67 -11.82 -3.00
N GLN A 105 -0.80 -12.31 -4.23
CA GLN A 105 0.34 -12.61 -5.10
C GLN A 105 0.71 -11.38 -5.95
N LEU A 106 1.26 -10.36 -5.30
CA LEU A 106 1.67 -9.09 -5.92
C LEU A 106 3.20 -9.00 -6.06
N LYS A 107 3.74 -9.75 -7.03
CA LYS A 107 5.20 -9.95 -7.20
C LYS A 107 5.99 -8.66 -7.45
N ASN A 108 5.32 -7.60 -7.90
CA ASN A 108 5.91 -6.31 -8.24
C ASN A 108 5.46 -5.17 -7.31
N LEU A 109 4.85 -5.48 -6.16
CA LEU A 109 4.40 -4.46 -5.23
C LEU A 109 5.59 -3.69 -4.64
N GLU A 110 5.60 -2.37 -4.87
CA GLU A 110 6.61 -1.43 -4.39
C GLU A 110 6.05 -0.53 -3.28
N VAL A 111 4.74 -0.27 -3.30
CA VAL A 111 4.05 0.61 -2.36
C VAL A 111 2.78 -0.05 -1.83
N LEU A 112 2.66 -0.13 -0.50
CA LEU A 112 1.49 -0.62 0.21
C LEU A 112 1.01 0.45 1.19
N ASP A 113 -0.25 0.81 1.08
CA ASP A 113 -0.92 1.78 1.94
C ASP A 113 -2.19 1.14 2.52
N ILE A 114 -2.22 0.97 3.84
CA ILE A 114 -3.32 0.34 4.57
C ILE A 114 -3.86 1.34 5.58
N TRP A 115 -5.06 1.83 5.30
CA TRP A 115 -5.77 2.77 6.14
C TRP A 115 -7.01 2.15 6.76
N ASN A 116 -7.12 2.24 8.10
CA ASN A 116 -8.32 1.91 8.86
C ASN A 116 -8.83 0.48 8.61
N ASN A 117 -7.90 -0.47 8.67
CA ASN A 117 -8.20 -1.91 8.65
C ASN A 117 -7.94 -2.57 10.02
N SER A 118 -7.47 -1.82 11.02
CA SER A 118 -6.98 -2.37 12.28
C SER A 118 -8.05 -2.96 13.17
N GLU A 119 -9.29 -2.48 13.08
CA GLU A 119 -10.42 -3.01 13.87
C GLU A 119 -10.79 -4.45 13.48
N TYR A 120 -10.45 -4.86 12.25
CA TYR A 120 -10.76 -6.18 11.69
C TYR A 120 -9.66 -7.20 11.91
N LEU A 121 -8.44 -6.73 12.18
CA LEU A 121 -7.33 -7.61 12.54
C LEU A 121 -7.64 -8.26 13.89
N LYS A 122 -7.31 -9.54 14.03
CA LYS A 122 -7.41 -10.27 15.30
C LYS A 122 -6.03 -10.48 15.96
N SER A 123 -4.96 -10.18 15.22
CA SER A 123 -3.57 -10.44 15.61
C SER A 123 -2.61 -9.54 14.80
N ASN A 124 -1.34 -9.48 15.21
CA ASN A 124 -0.25 -8.82 14.50
C ASN A 124 0.24 -9.59 13.25
N THR A 125 -0.42 -10.69 12.87
CA THR A 125 -0.04 -11.56 11.75
C THR A 125 0.15 -10.81 10.43
N LEU A 126 -0.62 -9.75 10.20
CA LEU A 126 -0.59 -9.03 8.93
C LEU A 126 0.79 -8.41 8.64
N VAL A 127 1.57 -7.94 9.63
CA VAL A 127 2.92 -7.40 9.35
C VAL A 127 3.87 -8.51 8.90
N TRP A 128 3.76 -9.72 9.46
CA TRP A 128 4.53 -10.88 9.02
C TRP A 128 4.19 -11.28 7.58
N GLU A 129 2.92 -11.18 7.21
CA GLU A 129 2.48 -11.48 5.84
C GLU A 129 2.95 -10.42 4.84
N ILE A 130 3.12 -9.16 5.24
CA ILE A 130 3.67 -8.10 4.38
C ILE A 130 5.12 -8.41 3.97
N LEU A 131 5.88 -9.19 4.75
CA LEU A 131 7.25 -9.61 4.40
C LEU A 131 7.33 -10.40 3.10
N GLN A 132 6.23 -10.98 2.62
CA GLN A 132 6.19 -11.65 1.32
C GLN A 132 6.45 -10.70 0.14
N PHE A 133 6.19 -9.40 0.31
CA PHE A 133 6.34 -8.40 -0.76
C PHE A 133 7.81 -7.96 -0.86
N GLN A 134 8.63 -8.79 -1.50
CA GLN A 134 10.09 -8.61 -1.56
C GLN A 134 10.58 -7.31 -2.23
N LYS A 135 9.73 -6.66 -3.03
CA LYS A 135 10.03 -5.38 -3.71
C LYS A 135 9.44 -4.17 -2.98
N LEU A 136 8.78 -4.35 -1.84
CA LEU A 136 8.16 -3.28 -1.10
C LEU A 136 9.22 -2.33 -0.56
N LYS A 137 9.12 -1.06 -0.97
CA LYS A 137 10.01 0.04 -0.54
C LYS A 137 9.28 1.05 0.32
N LYS A 138 7.95 1.12 0.18
CA LYS A 138 7.11 2.05 0.93
C LYS A 138 5.95 1.33 1.59
N LEU A 139 5.84 1.51 2.90
CA LEU A 139 4.74 1.03 3.72
C LEU A 139 4.09 2.20 4.45
N LEU A 140 2.77 2.34 4.33
CA LEU A 140 1.98 3.27 5.13
C LEU A 140 0.93 2.47 5.91
N LEU A 141 0.95 2.63 7.22
CA LEU A 141 -0.03 2.06 8.14
C LEU A 141 -0.70 3.21 8.90
N TYR A 142 -2.03 3.17 8.94
CA TYR A 142 -2.82 4.14 9.69
C TYR A 142 -3.75 3.45 10.68
N TYR A 143 -3.88 4.00 11.88
CA TYR A 143 -4.75 3.48 12.95
C TYR A 143 -4.36 2.07 13.43
N TRP A 144 -3.10 1.66 13.24
CA TRP A 144 -2.66 0.32 13.63
C TRP A 144 -2.59 0.17 15.15
N LYS A 145 -3.15 -0.91 15.73
CA LYS A 145 -3.17 -1.10 17.19
C LYS A 145 -2.37 -2.31 17.69
N TYR A 146 -1.80 -3.09 16.78
CA TYR A 146 -1.06 -4.30 17.10
C TYR A 146 0.44 -4.02 17.17
N ASP A 147 1.17 -4.87 17.89
CA ASP A 147 2.63 -4.80 17.97
C ASP A 147 3.30 -4.75 16.59
N LEU A 148 4.26 -3.85 16.45
CA LEU A 148 5.02 -3.55 15.24
C LEU A 148 6.49 -4.01 15.35
N SER A 149 6.85 -4.81 16.36
CA SER A 149 8.20 -5.37 16.53
C SER A 149 8.76 -6.08 15.28
N SER A 150 7.88 -6.68 14.47
CA SER A 150 8.22 -7.35 13.21
C SER A 150 8.64 -6.41 12.08
N LEU A 151 8.41 -5.09 12.21
CA LEU A 151 8.98 -4.10 11.27
C LEU A 151 10.50 -4.20 11.18
N SER A 152 11.16 -4.68 12.24
CA SER A 152 12.61 -4.96 12.27
C SER A 152 13.11 -5.84 11.12
N GLN A 153 12.22 -6.65 10.52
CA GLN A 153 12.54 -7.52 9.40
C GLN A 153 12.40 -6.83 8.02
N MET A 154 11.81 -5.64 7.97
CA MET A 154 11.51 -4.88 6.75
C MET A 154 12.67 -3.98 6.32
N THR A 155 13.90 -4.49 6.34
CA THR A 155 15.14 -3.71 6.13
C THR A 155 15.29 -3.10 4.72
N ARG A 156 14.40 -3.43 3.78
CA ARG A 156 14.36 -2.89 2.41
C ARG A 156 13.54 -1.60 2.28
N LEU A 157 12.78 -1.22 3.31
CA LEU A 157 11.98 -0.01 3.26
C LEU A 157 12.87 1.23 3.17
N THR A 158 12.52 2.12 2.25
CA THR A 158 13.09 3.48 2.15
C THR A 158 12.10 4.52 2.65
N LYS A 159 10.80 4.20 2.70
CA LYS A 159 9.75 5.10 3.18
C LYS A 159 8.80 4.36 4.13
N LEU A 160 8.53 4.94 5.30
CA LEU A 160 7.64 4.37 6.30
C LEU A 160 6.74 5.44 6.90
N GLY A 161 5.43 5.20 6.90
CA GLY A 161 4.45 6.01 7.62
C GLY A 161 3.72 5.16 8.63
N LEU A 162 3.78 5.56 9.90
CA LEU A 162 3.05 4.96 11.02
C LEU A 162 2.21 6.06 11.67
N ILE A 163 0.98 6.27 11.16
CA ILE A 163 0.11 7.36 11.62
C ILE A 163 -0.94 6.81 12.58
N LYS A 164 -1.01 7.36 13.80
CA LYS A 164 -1.93 6.85 14.85
C LYS A 164 -1.78 5.35 15.09
N CYS A 165 -0.55 4.86 15.17
CA CYS A 165 -0.24 3.43 15.31
C CYS A 165 -0.01 2.98 16.76
N ASN A 166 -0.39 3.82 17.75
CA ASN A 166 -0.15 3.60 19.18
C ASN A 166 1.30 3.13 19.49
N LEU A 167 2.28 3.71 18.79
CA LEU A 167 3.66 3.33 18.90
C LEU A 167 4.32 4.04 20.10
N HIS A 168 4.79 3.28 21.08
CA HIS A 168 5.43 3.83 22.28
C HIS A 168 6.98 3.92 22.17
N SER A 169 7.59 3.20 21.22
CA SER A 169 9.03 3.22 21.00
C SER A 169 9.37 2.94 19.54
N THR A 170 10.47 3.51 19.07
CA THR A 170 11.04 3.30 17.72
C THR A 170 12.05 2.15 17.66
N GLU A 171 12.23 1.34 18.70
CA GLU A 171 13.28 0.29 18.71
C GLU A 171 13.14 -0.72 17.57
N ALA A 172 11.91 -1.05 17.17
CA ALA A 172 11.64 -1.91 16.01
C ALA A 172 12.16 -1.34 14.67
N LEU A 173 12.41 -0.02 14.60
CA LEU A 173 12.91 0.65 13.42
C LEU A 173 14.44 0.62 13.32
N ARG A 174 15.16 0.26 14.40
CA ARG A 174 16.64 0.24 14.43
C ARG A 174 17.30 -0.45 13.22
N PRO A 175 16.80 -1.58 12.72
CA PRO A 175 17.44 -2.28 11.60
C PRO A 175 17.14 -1.67 10.22
N LEU A 176 16.25 -0.68 10.12
CA LEU A 176 15.77 -0.09 8.86
C LEU A 176 16.76 0.98 8.38
N ILE A 177 18.04 0.60 8.25
CA ILE A 177 19.13 1.51 7.91
C ILE A 177 18.99 2.17 6.53
N ASN A 178 18.13 1.63 5.65
CA ASN A 178 17.83 2.19 4.34
C ASN A 178 16.69 3.21 4.36
N LEU A 179 16.12 3.51 5.52
CA LEU A 179 14.98 4.41 5.63
C LEU A 179 15.41 5.86 5.39
N GLU A 180 14.80 6.49 4.38
CA GLU A 180 15.04 7.86 3.96
C GLU A 180 13.96 8.80 4.46
N GLU A 181 12.70 8.33 4.48
CA GLU A 181 11.54 9.11 4.91
C GLU A 181 10.74 8.36 5.99
N LEU A 182 10.49 9.02 7.11
CA LEU A 182 9.72 8.50 8.23
C LEU A 182 8.62 9.49 8.67
N CYS A 183 7.38 9.00 8.80
CA CYS A 183 6.29 9.73 9.43
C CYS A 183 5.76 8.97 10.64
N LEU A 184 5.76 9.64 11.79
CA LEU A 184 5.30 9.12 13.08
C LEU A 184 4.13 9.95 13.65
N ASN A 185 3.41 10.66 12.77
CA ASN A 185 2.38 11.60 13.19
C ASN A 185 1.29 10.95 14.04
N CYS A 186 0.86 11.69 15.07
CA CYS A 186 -0.23 11.29 15.97
C CYS A 186 0.01 9.95 16.69
N ASN A 187 1.25 9.55 16.97
CA ASN A 187 1.56 8.58 18.02
C ASN A 187 1.82 9.33 19.33
N GLU A 188 1.24 8.86 20.44
CA GLU A 188 1.35 9.49 21.76
C GLU A 188 2.65 9.12 22.46
N GLU A 189 3.40 10.12 22.95
CA GLU A 189 4.61 9.98 23.81
C GLU A 189 5.61 8.90 23.35
N ILE A 190 5.99 8.92 22.06
CA ILE A 190 6.89 7.94 21.49
C ILE A 190 8.37 8.19 21.84
N ASP A 191 9.07 7.15 22.32
CA ASP A 191 10.53 7.16 22.43
C ASP A 191 11.20 7.03 21.05
N ILE A 192 11.87 8.10 20.64
CA ILE A 192 12.54 8.24 19.35
C ILE A 192 14.07 8.11 19.41
N LEU A 193 14.65 7.74 20.56
CA LEU A 193 16.11 7.67 20.72
C LEU A 193 16.77 6.76 19.68
N THR A 194 16.09 5.68 19.28
CA THR A 194 16.56 4.75 18.26
C THR A 194 16.75 5.40 16.88
N LEU A 195 16.06 6.51 16.57
CA LEU A 195 16.17 7.17 15.27
C LEU A 195 17.58 7.68 14.98
N GLN A 196 18.42 7.89 16.00
CA GLN A 196 19.84 8.27 15.82
C GLN A 196 20.66 7.24 15.03
N TYR A 197 20.19 5.99 14.94
CA TYR A 197 20.86 4.91 14.19
C TYR A 197 20.44 4.86 12.71
N LEU A 198 19.44 5.64 12.29
CA LEU A 198 18.95 5.66 10.92
C LEU A 198 19.75 6.67 10.08
N SER A 199 20.98 6.29 9.72
CA SER A 199 21.95 7.19 9.07
C SER A 199 21.49 7.75 7.71
N ASN A 200 20.54 7.10 7.03
CA ASN A 200 20.00 7.56 5.74
C ASN A 200 18.73 8.40 5.88
N LEU A 201 18.24 8.65 7.10
CA LEU A 201 17.00 9.37 7.32
C LEU A 201 17.17 10.87 7.02
N THR A 202 16.62 11.31 5.89
CA THR A 202 16.68 12.70 5.42
C THR A 202 15.40 13.47 5.68
N TYR A 203 14.29 12.77 5.92
CA TYR A 203 13.00 13.38 6.19
C TYR A 203 12.29 12.71 7.37
N LEU A 204 11.89 13.52 8.36
CA LEU A 204 11.14 13.07 9.52
C LEU A 204 9.96 14.01 9.79
N SER A 205 8.75 13.44 9.78
CA SER A 205 7.54 14.11 10.25
C SER A 205 7.09 13.53 11.58
N SER A 206 6.95 14.37 12.61
CA SER A 206 6.33 13.99 13.88
C SER A 206 5.73 15.20 14.57
N ILE A 207 4.41 15.14 14.81
CA ILE A 207 3.63 16.26 15.39
C ILE A 207 3.92 16.46 16.89
N GLN A 208 4.45 15.45 17.59
CA GLN A 208 4.55 15.47 19.05
C GLN A 208 5.96 15.65 19.62
N CYS A 209 7.01 15.67 18.79
CA CYS A 209 8.37 15.57 19.31
C CYS A 209 9.16 16.89 19.20
N ASN A 210 9.20 17.64 20.31
CA ASN A 210 10.13 18.76 20.51
C ASN A 210 11.62 18.32 20.61
N LEU A 211 11.88 17.01 20.74
CA LEU A 211 13.21 16.43 21.01
C LEU A 211 14.01 16.04 19.74
N VAL A 212 13.39 15.99 18.56
CA VAL A 212 14.01 15.48 17.32
C VAL A 212 15.27 16.30 16.94
N LYS A 213 15.20 17.63 17.09
CA LYS A 213 16.32 18.53 16.76
C LYS A 213 17.54 18.32 17.65
N GLN A 214 17.37 17.77 18.86
CA GLN A 214 18.46 17.55 19.82
C GLN A 214 19.14 16.19 19.61
N ILE A 215 18.40 15.17 19.16
CA ILE A 215 18.90 13.79 19.00
C ILE A 215 19.63 13.57 17.67
N LEU A 216 19.13 14.15 16.57
CA LEU A 216 19.68 13.86 15.24
C LEU A 216 20.91 14.69 14.85
N GLY A 217 21.39 15.60 15.72
CA GLY A 217 22.59 16.40 15.45
C GLY A 217 22.59 17.02 14.05
N CYS A 218 21.58 17.83 13.72
CA CYS A 218 21.26 18.18 12.33
C CYS A 218 22.38 18.93 11.58
N SER A 219 22.65 18.47 10.36
CA SER A 219 22.76 19.40 9.22
C SER A 219 22.00 18.96 7.95
N GLN A 220 21.40 17.75 7.88
CA GLN A 220 20.72 17.28 6.65
C GLN A 220 19.28 16.75 6.82
N THR A 221 18.85 16.33 8.03
CA THR A 221 17.47 15.82 8.22
C THR A 221 16.46 16.97 8.33
N ILE A 222 15.48 16.99 7.43
CA ILE A 222 14.34 17.91 7.47
C ILE A 222 13.34 17.37 8.49
N VAL A 223 13.01 18.20 9.49
CA VAL A 223 12.06 17.85 10.55
C VAL A 223 10.83 18.75 10.45
N GLU A 224 9.67 18.16 10.17
CA GLU A 224 8.39 18.86 10.19
C GLU A 224 7.55 18.46 11.41
N THR A 225 7.11 19.45 12.19
CA THR A 225 6.35 19.25 13.42
C THR A 225 4.88 19.67 13.34
N GLU A 226 4.42 20.26 12.22
CA GLU A 226 3.10 20.93 12.17
C GLU A 226 2.25 20.65 10.92
N ARG A 227 2.66 19.78 9.99
CA ARG A 227 1.84 19.39 8.84
C ARG A 227 1.66 17.87 8.75
N ILE A 228 0.40 17.45 8.58
CA ILE A 228 0.09 16.11 8.11
C ILE A 228 0.52 16.06 6.65
N ILE A 229 1.72 15.55 6.39
CA ILE A 229 2.16 15.30 5.02
C ILE A 229 1.63 13.95 4.58
N TYR A 230 0.84 13.98 3.51
CA TYR A 230 0.47 12.80 2.75
C TYR A 230 1.71 12.33 1.99
N ILE A 231 2.47 11.41 2.57
CA ILE A 231 3.64 10.80 1.92
C ILE A 231 3.19 9.89 0.79
#